data_AF-A0A9D9D8V5-F1
#
_entry.id   AF-A0A9D9D8V5-F1
#
_cell.length_a   1.000
_cell.length_b   1.000
_cell.length_c   1.000
_cell.angle_alpha   90.00
_cell.angle_beta   90.00
_cell.angle_gamma   90.00
#
_symmetry.space_group_name_H-M   'P 1'
#
loop_
_entity.id
_entity.type
_entity.pdbx_description
1 polymer ?
#
loop_
_entity_poly.entity_id
_entity_poly.type
_entity_poly.pdbx_seq_one_letter_code
_entity_poly.pdbx_strand_id
1 'polypeptide(L)'
;MPKLESTLLGQSSVYYDEYNPSVLQPISRNLGRAELKFLAPHGVDVWRLYEITYLNKLNIPCAAVGMITVPASSAFIVESKSLKLYIGSFTQTKFASLKEVETVIAHDLGKVLECQVKVQLFELEERPRAFVLNDLPGTLIDRMEGVTITDFNYR
;
A
#
# COMPACT_ATOMS: atom_id res chain seq x y z
N MET A 1 13.13 -14.99 12.65
CA MET A 1 12.08 -14.58 11.70
C MET A 1 11.99 -15.57 10.55
N PRO A 2 10.80 -16.00 10.12
CA PRO A 2 10.65 -16.83 8.93
C PRO A 2 11.21 -16.08 7.71
N LYS A 3 11.95 -16.81 6.88
CA LYS A 3 12.62 -16.25 5.70
C LYS A 3 11.57 -15.97 4.63
N LEU A 4 11.43 -14.69 4.25
CA LEU A 4 10.54 -14.21 3.19
C LEU A 4 11.11 -14.58 1.81
N GLU A 5 11.21 -15.87 1.50
CA GLU A 5 11.90 -16.37 0.30
C GLU A 5 11.23 -15.99 -1.03
N SER A 6 10.05 -15.35 -1.00
CA SER A 6 9.29 -14.94 -2.19
C SER A 6 9.14 -13.43 -2.38
N THR A 7 9.87 -12.60 -1.64
CA THR A 7 9.75 -11.13 -1.76
C THR A 7 10.73 -10.53 -2.77
N LEU A 8 10.30 -9.48 -3.47
CA LEU A 8 11.15 -8.73 -4.43
C LEU A 8 12.19 -7.83 -3.74
N LEU A 9 12.22 -7.78 -2.41
CA LEU A 9 13.14 -6.95 -1.65
C LEU A 9 14.60 -7.42 -1.87
N GLY A 10 15.49 -6.49 -2.22
CA GLY A 10 16.89 -6.79 -2.53
C GLY A 10 17.14 -7.36 -3.94
N GLN A 11 16.11 -7.61 -4.74
CA GLN A 11 16.25 -8.05 -6.13
C GLN A 11 16.27 -6.88 -7.13
N SER A 12 16.82 -7.11 -8.33
CA SER A 12 16.74 -6.14 -9.44
C SER A 12 15.28 -5.88 -9.82
N SER A 13 14.91 -4.61 -10.04
CA SER A 13 13.54 -4.23 -10.38
C SER A 13 13.35 -4.23 -11.89
N VAL A 14 12.37 -4.98 -12.37
CA VAL A 14 11.86 -4.86 -13.75
C VAL A 14 10.69 -3.89 -13.72
N TYR A 15 10.76 -2.83 -14.53
CA TYR A 15 9.65 -1.91 -14.75
C TYR A 15 8.86 -2.37 -15.96
N TYR A 16 7.55 -2.20 -15.90
CA TYR A 16 6.64 -2.51 -16.99
C TYR A 16 6.10 -1.19 -17.54
N ASP A 17 6.18 -1.01 -18.86
CA ASP A 17 5.68 0.19 -19.52
C ASP A 17 4.14 0.18 -19.60
N GLU A 18 3.53 -1.00 -19.65
CA GLU A 18 2.08 -1.17 -19.75
C GLU A 18 1.50 -1.91 -18.54
N TYR A 19 0.20 -1.72 -18.31
CA TYR A 19 -0.56 -2.27 -17.21
C TYR A 19 -0.32 -3.76 -17.00
N ASN A 20 0.18 -4.09 -15.81
CA ASN A 20 0.51 -5.45 -15.47
C ASN A 20 0.10 -5.80 -14.03
N PRO A 21 -1.08 -6.42 -13.82
CA PRO A 21 -1.52 -6.85 -12.49
C PRO A 21 -0.76 -8.06 -11.96
N SER A 22 -0.05 -8.83 -12.82
CA SER A 22 0.62 -10.06 -12.40
C SER A 22 1.86 -9.82 -11.53
N VAL A 23 2.34 -8.57 -11.46
CA VAL A 23 3.47 -8.20 -10.61
C VAL A 23 3.09 -8.13 -9.12
N LEU A 24 1.80 -8.00 -8.81
CA LEU A 24 1.31 -7.94 -7.44
C LEU A 24 1.64 -9.22 -6.67
N GLN A 25 2.24 -9.07 -5.49
CA GLN A 25 2.62 -10.18 -4.63
C GLN A 25 1.87 -10.10 -3.29
N PRO A 26 1.05 -11.10 -2.95
CA PRO A 26 0.48 -11.22 -1.62
C PRO A 26 1.50 -11.81 -0.64
N ILE A 27 1.51 -11.30 0.59
CA ILE A 27 2.23 -11.87 1.72
C ILE A 27 1.19 -12.37 2.72
N SER A 28 1.28 -13.66 3.07
CA SER A 28 0.38 -14.23 4.06
C SER A 28 0.60 -13.57 5.42
N ARG A 29 -0.48 -13.06 6.01
CA ARG A 29 -0.42 -12.46 7.34
C ARG A 29 -0.09 -13.49 8.42
N ASN A 30 -0.38 -14.77 8.18
CA ASN A 30 -0.02 -15.85 9.10
C ASN A 30 1.50 -15.94 9.33
N LEU A 31 2.35 -15.50 8.39
CA LEU A 31 3.80 -15.48 8.59
C LEU A 31 4.20 -14.62 9.81
N GLY A 32 3.54 -13.49 10.01
CA GLY A 32 3.76 -12.62 11.17
C GLY A 32 2.83 -12.90 12.35
N ARG A 33 1.68 -13.54 12.10
CA ARG A 33 0.65 -13.77 13.13
C ARG A 33 0.74 -15.13 13.83
N ALA A 34 1.38 -16.13 13.23
CA ALA A 34 1.44 -17.48 13.80
C ALA A 34 2.07 -17.53 15.20
N GLU A 35 2.99 -16.61 15.49
CA GLU A 35 3.66 -16.51 16.79
C GLU A 35 2.88 -15.64 17.81
N LEU A 36 1.84 -14.92 17.37
CA LEU A 36 1.02 -14.05 18.21
C LEU A 36 -0.08 -14.87 18.89
N LYS A 37 -0.01 -15.00 20.22
CA LYS A 37 -0.89 -15.90 20.98
C LYS A 37 -2.36 -15.47 21.03
N PHE A 38 -2.70 -14.18 20.87
CA PHE A 38 -4.06 -13.67 21.15
C PHE A 38 -4.42 -12.36 20.44
N LEU A 39 -4.56 -12.35 19.12
CA LEU A 39 -5.08 -11.16 18.41
C LEU A 39 -6.13 -11.55 17.37
N ALA A 40 -7.40 -11.37 17.72
CA ALA A 40 -8.43 -11.20 16.70
C ALA A 40 -8.07 -9.92 15.91
N PRO A 41 -7.85 -10.03 14.59
CA PRO A 41 -7.44 -8.87 13.82
C PRO A 41 -8.59 -7.87 13.71
N HIS A 42 -8.41 -6.70 14.32
CA HIS A 42 -9.31 -5.55 14.19
C HIS A 42 -8.57 -4.39 13.55
N GLY A 43 -9.30 -3.59 12.76
CA GLY A 43 -8.74 -2.42 12.07
C GLY A 43 -8.43 -2.69 10.59
N VAL A 44 -7.58 -1.84 10.04
CA VAL A 44 -7.26 -1.79 8.60
C VAL A 44 -5.82 -1.37 8.40
N ASP A 45 -5.22 -1.82 7.30
CA ASP A 45 -4.02 -1.18 6.76
C ASP A 45 -4.45 -0.05 5.83
N VAL A 46 -3.89 1.14 6.04
CA VAL A 46 -4.13 2.31 5.19
C VAL A 46 -2.85 2.63 4.43
N TRP A 47 -2.90 2.47 3.11
CA TRP A 47 -1.79 2.81 2.23
C TRP A 47 -2.10 4.12 1.53
N ARG A 48 -1.14 5.05 1.55
CA ARG A 48 -1.20 6.27 0.75
C ARG A 48 -0.34 6.09 -0.50
N LEU A 49 -0.97 6.31 -1.64
CA LEU A 49 -0.35 6.33 -2.94
C LEU A 49 -0.11 7.79 -3.32
N TYR A 50 1.15 8.24 -3.23
CA TYR A 50 1.53 9.61 -3.59
C TYR A 50 1.87 9.75 -5.07
N GLU A 51 2.17 8.64 -5.74
CA GLU A 51 2.65 8.61 -7.11
C GLU A 51 1.75 7.71 -7.94
N ILE A 52 0.68 8.27 -8.52
CA ILE A 52 -0.14 7.59 -9.52
C ILE A 52 -0.07 8.43 -10.79
N THR A 53 0.35 7.82 -11.89
CA THR A 53 0.34 8.45 -13.21
C THR A 53 -0.25 7.52 -14.24
N TYR A 54 -0.98 8.08 -15.18
CA TYR A 54 -1.61 7.33 -16.28
C TYR A 54 -1.88 8.24 -17.48
N LEU A 55 -2.28 7.67 -18.62
CA LEU A 55 -2.70 8.44 -19.79
C LEU A 55 -4.23 8.52 -19.85
N ASN A 56 -4.78 9.70 -20.14
CA ASN A 56 -6.20 9.77 -20.49
C ASN A 56 -6.45 9.32 -21.94
N LYS A 57 -7.72 9.37 -22.38
CA LYS A 57 -8.13 8.98 -23.75
C LYS A 57 -7.40 9.73 -24.87
N LEU A 58 -6.85 10.90 -24.59
CA LEU A 58 -6.11 11.75 -25.53
C LEU A 58 -4.59 11.53 -25.50
N ASN A 59 -4.09 10.56 -24.71
CA ASN A 59 -2.67 10.35 -24.41
C ASN A 59 -2.03 11.47 -23.58
N ILE A 60 -2.81 12.29 -22.89
CA ILE A 60 -2.26 13.31 -22.01
C ILE A 60 -1.95 12.65 -20.66
N PRO A 61 -0.74 12.81 -20.12
CA PRO A 61 -0.40 12.34 -18.78
C PRO A 61 -1.28 13.00 -17.72
N CYS A 62 -1.86 12.18 -16.86
CA CYS A 62 -2.62 12.57 -15.68
C CYS A 62 -1.88 12.08 -14.44
N ALA A 63 -1.98 12.85 -13.35
CA ALA A 63 -1.38 12.52 -12.06
C ALA A 63 -2.46 12.57 -10.97
N ALA A 64 -2.39 11.64 -10.03
CA ALA A 64 -3.35 11.52 -8.94
C ALA A 64 -2.66 11.04 -7.65
N VAL A 65 -3.37 11.22 -6.54
CA VAL A 65 -3.03 10.60 -5.25
C VAL A 65 -4.17 9.72 -4.80
N GLY A 66 -3.90 8.77 -3.91
CA GLY A 66 -4.92 7.83 -3.50
C GLY A 66 -4.69 7.17 -2.16
N MET A 67 -5.76 6.53 -1.69
CA MET A 67 -5.74 5.74 -0.47
C MET A 67 -6.30 4.35 -0.76
N ILE A 68 -5.59 3.33 -0.30
CA ILE A 68 -6.06 1.95 -0.26
C ILE A 68 -6.33 1.61 1.20
N THR A 69 -7.50 1.02 1.48
CA THR A 69 -7.83 0.47 2.79
C THR A 69 -8.08 -1.03 2.65
N VAL A 70 -7.28 -1.82 3.37
CA VAL A 70 -7.38 -3.28 3.41
C VAL A 70 -7.79 -3.72 4.82
N PRO A 71 -8.85 -4.52 5.00
CA PRO A 71 -9.23 -5.05 6.31
C PRO A 71 -8.09 -5.86 6.94
N ALA A 72 -7.81 -5.64 8.23
CA ALA A 72 -6.82 -6.44 8.96
C ALA A 72 -7.22 -7.93 9.01
N SER A 73 -8.50 -8.25 8.84
CA SER A 73 -9.03 -9.62 8.76
C SER A 73 -8.71 -10.35 7.45
N SER A 74 -8.18 -9.67 6.42
CA SER A 74 -7.74 -10.30 5.17
C SER A 74 -6.66 -11.37 5.42
N ALA A 75 -6.62 -12.41 4.58
CA ALA A 75 -5.61 -13.46 4.68
C ALA A 75 -4.20 -12.96 4.30
N PHE A 76 -4.15 -11.95 3.42
CA PHE A 76 -2.93 -11.41 2.84
C PHE A 76 -2.80 -9.90 3.04
N ILE A 77 -1.56 -9.43 3.05
CA ILE A 77 -1.19 -8.03 2.83
C ILE A 77 -0.41 -7.94 1.50
N VAL A 78 -0.50 -6.83 0.78
CA VAL A 78 0.30 -6.64 -0.43
C VAL A 78 1.75 -6.31 -0.09
N GLU A 79 2.72 -6.85 -0.83
CA GLU A 79 4.12 -6.48 -0.71
C GLU A 79 4.37 -5.08 -1.31
N SER A 80 5.02 -4.18 -0.57
CA SER A 80 5.16 -2.76 -0.91
C SER A 80 5.83 -2.51 -2.27
N LYS A 81 6.89 -3.26 -2.61
CA LYS A 81 7.60 -3.10 -3.88
C LYS A 81 6.76 -3.59 -5.05
N SER A 82 6.05 -4.71 -4.90
CA SER A 82 5.09 -5.22 -5.89
C SER A 82 3.97 -4.22 -6.16
N LEU A 83 3.44 -3.57 -5.10
CA LEU A 83 2.44 -2.51 -5.24
C LEU A 83 3.00 -1.31 -6.01
N LYS A 84 4.23 -0.88 -5.69
CA LYS A 84 4.89 0.21 -6.41
C LYS A 84 5.05 -0.11 -7.90
N LEU A 85 5.52 -1.31 -8.24
CA LEU A 85 5.69 -1.72 -9.64
C LEU A 85 4.35 -1.82 -10.38
N TYR A 86 3.33 -2.33 -9.70
CA TYR A 86 1.96 -2.38 -10.22
C TYR A 86 1.42 -0.99 -10.55
N ILE A 87 1.48 -0.06 -9.60
CA ILE A 87 1.04 1.33 -9.84
C ILE A 87 1.91 2.00 -10.91
N GLY A 88 3.22 1.74 -10.93
CA GLY A 88 4.12 2.24 -11.97
C GLY A 88 3.77 1.75 -13.38
N SER A 89 3.20 0.55 -13.52
CA SER A 89 2.76 0.01 -14.81
C SER A 89 1.62 0.82 -15.46
N PHE A 90 1.02 1.75 -14.73
CA PHE A 90 -0.07 2.58 -15.23
C PHE A 90 0.46 3.77 -16.05
N THR A 91 1.74 4.13 -15.93
CA THR A 91 2.31 5.37 -16.47
C THR A 91 2.10 5.54 -17.98
N GLN A 92 2.23 4.48 -18.80
CA GLN A 92 1.89 4.54 -20.24
C GLN A 92 0.56 3.86 -20.59
N THR A 93 -0.24 3.50 -19.57
CA THR A 93 -1.54 2.87 -19.78
C THR A 93 -2.64 3.92 -19.90
N LYS A 94 -3.52 3.72 -20.89
CA LYS A 94 -4.70 4.56 -21.07
C LYS A 94 -5.85 4.12 -20.17
N PHE A 95 -6.42 5.07 -19.45
CA PHE A 95 -7.70 4.93 -18.78
C PHE A 95 -8.67 6.02 -19.24
N ALA A 96 -9.94 5.67 -19.26
CA ALA A 96 -11.06 6.54 -19.60
C ALA A 96 -11.31 7.62 -18.55
N SER A 97 -10.98 7.35 -17.27
CA SER A 97 -11.18 8.28 -16.15
C SER A 97 -10.43 7.84 -14.90
N LEU A 98 -10.24 8.75 -13.94
CA LEU A 98 -9.73 8.42 -12.60
C LEU A 98 -10.56 7.34 -11.89
N LYS A 99 -11.88 7.32 -12.13
CA LYS A 99 -12.78 6.31 -11.55
C LYS A 99 -12.51 4.90 -12.09
N GLU A 100 -12.08 4.79 -13.34
CA GLU A 100 -11.67 3.51 -13.91
C GLU A 100 -10.37 3.03 -13.26
N VAL A 101 -9.39 3.91 -13.09
CA VAL A 101 -8.14 3.62 -12.37
C VAL A 101 -8.44 3.09 -10.96
N GLU A 102 -9.33 3.77 -10.22
CA GLU A 102 -9.77 3.34 -8.88
C GLU A 102 -10.39 1.93 -8.91
N THR A 103 -11.26 1.67 -9.89
CA THR A 103 -11.97 0.38 -10.03
C THR A 103 -11.01 -0.75 -10.33
N VAL A 104 -10.03 -0.52 -11.23
CA VAL A 104 -9.01 -1.51 -11.60
C VAL A 104 -8.12 -1.85 -10.40
N ILE A 105 -7.62 -0.84 -9.67
CA ILE A 105 -6.83 -1.07 -8.45
C ILE A 105 -7.62 -1.87 -7.41
N ALA A 106 -8.88 -1.50 -7.16
CA ALA A 106 -9.72 -2.19 -6.18
C ALA A 106 -9.99 -3.65 -6.57
N HIS A 107 -10.26 -3.91 -7.84
CA HIS A 107 -10.51 -5.24 -8.37
C HIS A 107 -9.25 -6.14 -8.28
N ASP A 108 -8.10 -5.65 -8.73
CA ASP A 108 -6.89 -6.46 -8.81
C ASP A 108 -6.32 -6.77 -7.43
N LEU A 109 -6.28 -5.76 -6.54
CA LEU A 109 -5.91 -6.00 -5.14
C LEU A 109 -6.94 -6.88 -4.43
N GLY A 110 -8.23 -6.74 -4.74
CA GLY A 110 -9.27 -7.59 -4.15
C GLY A 110 -9.09 -9.06 -4.51
N LYS A 111 -8.69 -9.36 -5.75
CA LYS A 111 -8.33 -10.71 -6.19
C LYS A 111 -7.09 -11.24 -5.48
N VAL A 112 -6.02 -10.45 -5.45
CA VAL A 112 -4.72 -10.87 -4.89
C VAL A 112 -4.79 -11.05 -3.37
N LEU A 113 -5.58 -10.22 -2.68
CA LEU A 113 -5.69 -10.22 -1.22
C LEU A 113 -6.89 -11.01 -0.68
N GLU A 114 -7.71 -11.57 -1.58
CA GLU A 114 -8.92 -12.35 -1.26
C GLU A 114 -9.88 -11.62 -0.31
N CYS A 115 -10.05 -10.31 -0.52
CA CYS A 115 -10.91 -9.49 0.32
C CYS A 115 -11.44 -8.27 -0.44
N GLN A 116 -12.45 -7.61 0.10
CA GLN A 116 -12.90 -6.34 -0.45
C GLN A 116 -11.90 -5.24 -0.07
N VAL A 117 -11.26 -4.66 -1.08
CA VAL A 117 -10.34 -3.55 -0.94
C VAL A 117 -11.05 -2.25 -1.29
N LYS A 118 -10.96 -1.24 -0.41
CA LYS A 118 -11.48 0.10 -0.71
C LYS A 118 -10.35 0.93 -1.31
N VAL A 119 -10.62 1.57 -2.44
CA VAL A 119 -9.70 2.52 -3.08
C VAL A 119 -10.43 3.84 -3.23
N GLN A 120 -9.73 4.93 -2.95
CA GLN A 120 -10.21 6.29 -3.16
C GLN A 120 -9.09 7.09 -3.81
N LEU A 121 -9.30 7.56 -5.03
CA LEU A 121 -8.34 8.40 -5.75
C LEU A 121 -8.84 9.85 -5.83
N PHE A 122 -7.90 10.77 -5.93
CA PHE A 122 -8.14 12.21 -5.98
C PHE A 122 -7.22 12.84 -7.02
N GLU A 123 -7.75 13.79 -7.79
CA GLU A 123 -6.93 14.71 -8.57
C GLU A 123 -6.09 15.57 -7.62
N LEU A 124 -4.94 16.07 -8.10
CA LEU A 124 -3.98 16.78 -7.25
C LEU A 124 -4.55 18.09 -6.66
N GLU A 125 -5.48 18.71 -7.38
CA GLU A 125 -6.13 19.96 -6.99
C GLU A 125 -7.14 19.79 -5.85
N GLU A 126 -7.66 18.57 -5.63
CA GLU A 126 -8.71 18.31 -4.64
C GLU A 126 -8.24 18.45 -3.18
N ARG A 127 -6.92 18.38 -2.94
CA ARG A 127 -6.29 18.51 -1.61
C ARG A 127 -7.06 17.77 -0.50
N PRO A 128 -7.29 16.45 -0.65
CA PRO A 128 -8.09 15.68 0.29
C PRO A 128 -7.54 15.75 1.73
N ARG A 129 -8.45 15.88 2.71
CA ARG A 129 -8.10 15.91 4.15
C ARG A 129 -7.21 14.74 4.60
N ALA A 130 -7.33 13.57 3.95
CA ALA A 130 -6.53 12.39 4.26
C ALA A 130 -5.01 12.59 4.07
N PHE A 131 -4.61 13.66 3.38
CA PHE A 131 -3.23 14.05 3.08
C PHE A 131 -2.80 15.33 3.80
N VAL A 132 -3.66 15.91 4.63
CA VAL A 132 -3.31 17.04 5.49
C VAL A 132 -2.54 16.53 6.70
N LEU A 133 -1.42 17.20 7.01
CA LEU A 133 -0.64 16.91 8.20
C LEU A 133 -1.44 17.28 9.45
N ASN A 134 -1.55 16.33 10.37
CA ASN A 134 -2.18 16.53 11.67
C ASN A 134 -1.31 15.88 12.73
N ASP A 135 -1.26 16.49 13.91
CA ASP A 135 -0.65 15.88 15.08
C ASP A 135 -1.50 14.69 15.54
N LEU A 136 -0.84 13.66 16.07
CA LEU A 136 -1.53 12.57 16.73
C LEU A 136 -2.11 13.07 18.07
N PRO A 137 -3.33 12.65 18.44
CA PRO A 137 -3.87 12.99 19.75
C PRO A 137 -3.05 12.31 20.85
N GLY A 138 -2.97 12.95 22.01
CA GLY A 138 -2.32 12.40 23.20
C GLY A 138 -1.06 13.16 23.63
N THR A 139 -0.19 12.48 24.36
CA THR A 139 1.05 13.05 24.92
C THR A 139 2.26 12.37 24.30
N LEU A 140 3.22 13.18 23.80
CA LEU A 140 4.48 12.68 23.27
C LEU A 140 5.36 12.11 24.39
N ILE A 141 5.71 10.83 24.32
CA ILE A 141 6.50 10.13 25.34
C ILE A 141 8.00 10.07 25.03
N ASP A 142 8.45 10.58 23.89
CA ASP A 142 9.86 10.50 23.46
C ASP A 142 10.81 11.36 24.31
N ARG A 143 10.25 12.30 25.10
CA ARG A 143 11.01 13.27 25.90
C ARG A 143 11.03 12.88 27.38
N MET A 144 11.46 11.65 27.68
CA MET A 144 11.64 11.19 29.07
C MET A 144 12.99 11.66 29.62
N GLU A 145 12.99 12.22 30.83
CA GLU A 145 14.21 12.56 31.57
C GLU A 145 14.60 11.41 32.52
N GLY A 146 15.90 11.23 32.76
CA GLY A 146 16.40 10.24 33.73
C GLY A 146 16.40 8.78 33.25
N VAL A 147 16.22 8.53 31.95
CA VAL A 147 16.27 7.20 31.33
C VAL A 147 17.46 7.10 30.38
N THR A 148 18.23 6.01 30.47
CA THR A 148 19.30 5.68 29.52
C THR A 148 19.03 4.31 28.92
N ILE A 149 18.90 4.24 27.59
CA ILE A 149 18.79 2.97 26.87
C ILE A 149 20.21 2.44 26.62
N THR A 150 20.53 1.26 27.14
CA THR A 150 21.87 0.67 27.07
C THR A 150 21.97 -0.52 26.12
N ASP A 151 20.84 -1.04 25.64
CA ASP A 151 20.78 -2.25 24.83
C ASP A 151 19.54 -2.22 23.92
N PHE A 152 19.68 -2.78 22.71
CA PHE A 152 18.65 -2.85 21.65
C PHE A 152 18.53 -4.29 21.12
N ASN A 153 18.62 -5.29 21.98
CA ASN A 153 18.48 -6.69 21.59
C ASN A 153 17.13 -6.96 20.89
N TYR A 154 17.18 -7.22 19.58
CA TYR A 154 16.07 -7.78 18.80
C TYR A 154 16.24 -9.31 18.76
N ARG A 155 15.30 -10.05 19.37
CA ARG A 155 15.22 -11.52 19.24
C ARG A 155 14.51 -11.92 17.95
#